data_AF-A0A7V9GJI0-F1
#
_entry.id   AF-A0A7V9GJI0-F1
#
_cell.length_a   1.000
_cell.length_b   1.000
_cell.length_c   1.000
_cell.angle_alpha   90.00
_cell.angle_beta   90.00
_cell.angle_gamma   90.00
#
_symmetry.space_group_name_H-M   'P 1'
#
loop_
_entity.id
_entity.type
_entity.pdbx_description
1 polymer ?
#
loop_
_entity_poly.entity_id
_entity_poly.type
_entity_poly.pdbx_seq_one_letter_code
_entity_poly.pdbx_strand_id
1 'polypeptide(L)' 'QVLNSLPEKVDEFKRGKKGLMGLFVGEVMKLSKGKADPQMTNRLLNEKLNSNK' A
#
# COMPACT_ATOMS: atom_id res chain seq x y z
N GLN A 1 2.33 0.97 -9.31
CA GLN A 1 1.83 -0.32 -9.85
C GLN A 1 0.78 -0.92 -8.92
N VAL A 2 1.11 -1.37 -7.70
CA VAL A 2 0.10 -1.98 -6.78
C VAL A 2 -1.10 -1.08 -6.48
N LEU A 3 -0.86 0.18 -6.11
CA LEU A 3 -1.92 1.15 -5.84
C LEU A 3 -2.80 1.46 -7.06
N ASN A 4 -2.23 1.39 -8.27
CA ASN A 4 -2.97 1.61 -9.52
C ASN A 4 -3.75 0.36 -9.94
N SER A 5 -3.29 -0.83 -9.56
CA SER A 5 -4.00 -2.10 -9.79
C SER A 5 -5.16 -2.33 -8.83
N LEU A 6 -5.19 -1.63 -7.69
CA LEU A 6 -6.19 -1.81 -6.63
C LEU A 6 -6.79 -0.46 -6.16
N PRO A 7 -7.36 0.35 -7.06
CA PRO A 7 -7.86 1.68 -6.73
C PRO A 7 -8.99 1.66 -5.68
N GLU A 8 -9.88 0.67 -5.70
CA GLU A 8 -10.95 0.55 -4.69
C GLU A 8 -10.41 0.35 -3.28
N LYS A 9 -9.39 -0.50 -3.11
CA LYS A 9 -8.76 -0.73 -1.80
C LYS A 9 -8.02 0.51 -1.31
N VAL A 10 -7.47 1.30 -2.24
CA VAL A 10 -6.83 2.57 -1.92
C VAL A 10 -7.86 3.54 -1.35
N ASP A 11 -9.03 3.61 -1.97
CA ASP A 11 -10.13 4.43 -1.48
C ASP A 11 -10.69 3.93 -0.15
N GLU A 12 -10.86 2.62 0.04
CA GLU A 12 -11.25 2.06 1.33
C GLU A 12 -10.22 2.39 2.43
N PHE A 13 -8.92 2.30 2.12
CA PHE A 13 -7.88 2.68 3.07
C PHE A 13 -7.97 4.17 3.44
N LYS A 14 -8.16 5.05 2.44
CA LYS A 14 -8.37 6.49 2.64
C LYS A 14 -9.62 6.80 3.44
N ARG A 15 -10.68 6.00 3.30
CA ARG A 15 -11.92 6.09 4.10
C ARG A 15 -11.72 5.69 5.57
N GLY A 16 -10.53 5.24 5.97
CA GLY A 16 -10.17 4.92 7.35
C GLY A 16 -9.93 3.43 7.60
N LYS A 17 -10.00 2.58 6.56
CA LYS A 17 -9.80 1.13 6.68
C LYS A 17 -8.31 0.78 6.73
N LYS A 18 -7.67 1.11 7.86
CA LYS A 18 -6.21 0.90 8.10
C LYS A 18 -5.76 -0.56 7.96
N GLY A 19 -6.66 -1.53 8.05
CA GLY A 19 -6.36 -2.96 7.87
C GLY A 19 -5.85 -3.31 6.46
N LEU A 20 -6.13 -2.48 5.45
CA LEU A 20 -5.67 -2.71 4.09
C LEU A 20 -4.16 -2.45 3.91
N MET A 21 -3.51 -1.75 4.86
CA MET A 21 -2.07 -1.48 4.82
C MET A 21 -1.25 -2.76 4.71
N GLY A 22 -1.56 -3.75 5.57
CA GLY A 22 -0.84 -5.03 5.59
C GLY A 22 -1.03 -5.82 4.30
N LEU A 23 -2.21 -5.70 3.67
CA LEU A 23 -2.49 -6.32 2.38
C LEU A 23 -1.64 -5.70 1.27
N PHE A 24 -1.53 -4.37 1.23
CA PHE A 24 -0.69 -3.69 0.25
C PHE A 24 0.80 -4.00 0.45
N VAL A 25 1.28 -4.03 1.69
CA VAL A 25 2.67 -4.41 1.99
C VAL A 25 2.92 -5.84 1.51
N GLY A 26 2.01 -6.78 1.78
CA GLY A 26 2.12 -8.16 1.31
C GLY A 26 2.12 -8.29 -0.22
N GLU A 27 1.23 -7.58 -0.91
CA GLU A 27 1.18 -7.56 -2.38
C GLU A 27 2.45 -6.96 -2.99
N VAL A 28 2.96 -5.85 -2.43
CA VAL A 28 4.22 -5.24 -2.87
C VAL A 28 5.39 -6.19 -2.65
N MET A 29 5.48 -6.84 -1.49
CA MET A 29 6.54 -7.82 -1.22
C MET A 29 6.48 -9.01 -2.18
N LYS A 30 5.28 -9.48 -2.51
CA LYS A 30 5.05 -10.58 -3.45
C LYS A 30 5.45 -10.20 -4.88
N LEU A 31 5.06 -9.01 -5.33
CA LEU A 31 5.45 -8.45 -6.64
C LEU A 31 6.96 -8.21 -6.74
N SER A 32 7.57 -7.66 -5.70
CA SER A 32 9.02 -7.46 -5.63
C SER A 32 9.79 -8.74 -5.35
N LYS A 33 9.15 -9.90 -5.20
CA LYS A 33 9.78 -11.19 -4.87
C LYS A 33 10.72 -11.10 -3.66
N GLY A 34 10.29 -10.40 -2.61
CA GLY A 34 11.09 -10.19 -1.40
C GLY A 34 12.22 -9.18 -1.54
N LYS A 35 12.39 -8.51 -2.69
CA LYS A 35 13.37 -7.43 -2.86
C LYS A 35 12.95 -6.11 -2.23
N ALA A 36 11.66 -5.93 -1.95
CA ALA A 36 11.14 -4.73 -1.33
C ALA A 36 11.27 -4.85 0.19
N ASP A 37 11.90 -3.85 0.79
CA ASP A 37 12.00 -3.73 2.24
C ASP A 37 10.60 -3.38 2.82
N PRO A 38 10.09 -4.15 3.80
CA PRO A 38 8.75 -3.97 4.36
C PRO A 38 8.59 -2.62 5.09
N GLN A 39 9.65 -2.09 5.69
CA GLN A 39 9.62 -0.81 6.42
C GLN A 39 9.52 0.36 5.43
N MET A 40 10.35 0.33 4.38
CA MET A 40 10.30 1.28 3.26
C MET A 40 8.96 1.21 2.52
N THR A 41 8.49 -0.01 2.24
CA THR A 41 7.20 -0.25 1.58
C THR A 41 6.05 0.35 2.38
N ASN A 42 6.01 0.11 3.70
CA ASN A 42 4.98 0.65 4.57
C ASN A 42 5.02 2.19 4.62
N ARG A 43 6.21 2.81 4.69
CA ARG A 43 6.37 4.27 4.62
C ARG A 43 5.86 4.84 3.31
N LEU A 44 6.31 4.31 2.17
CA LEU A 44 5.92 4.78 0.84
C LEU A 44 4.42 4.60 0.57
N LEU A 45 3.84 3.50 1.06
CA LEU A 45 2.39 3.29 1.03
C LEU A 45 1.66 4.36 1.85
N ASN A 46 2.14 4.64 3.06
CA ASN A 46 1.51 5.62 3.94
C ASN A 46 1.57 7.00 3.32
N GLU A 47 2.74 7.40 2.83
CA GLU A 47 2.94 8.67 2.13
C GLU A 47 2.04 8.76 0.89
N LYS A 48 2.00 7.76 0.00
CA LYS A 48 1.13 7.81 -1.19
C LYS A 48 -0.37 7.84 -0.86
N LEU A 49 -0.78 7.13 0.20
CA LEU A 49 -2.17 7.03 0.60
C LEU A 49 -2.64 8.27 1.37
N ASN A 50 -1.77 8.90 2.18
CA ASN A 50 -2.06 10.13 2.94
C ASN A 50 -1.74 11.43 2.18
N SER A 51 -0.81 11.45 1.22
CA SER A 51 -0.43 12.68 0.48
C SER A 51 -1.44 13.11 -0.59
N ASN A 52 -2.52 12.37 -0.83
CA ASN A 52 -3.59 12.81 -1.74
C ASN A 52 -4.63 13.65 -0.97
N LYS A 53 -4.19 14.79 -0.43
CA LYS A 53 -5.08 15.86 0.02
C LYS A 53 -5.37 16.81 -1.12
#